data_AF-A0A0U3HB47-F1
#
_entry.id   AF-A0A0U3HB47-F1
#
_cell.length_a   1.000
_cell.length_b   1.000
_cell.length_c   1.000
_cell.angle_alpha   90.00
_cell.angle_beta   90.00
_cell.angle_gamma   90.00
#
_symmetry.space_group_name_H-M   'P 1'
#
loop_
_entity.id
_entity.type
_entity.pdbx_description
1 polymer ?
#
loop_
_entity_poly.entity_id
_entity_poly.type
_entity_poly.pdbx_seq_one_letter_code
_entity_poly.pdbx_strand_id
1 'polypeptide(L)' 'MKDHGGSVVLAYGMGRKAIDYFNQLGIEVVTGAYGKIKDVVEAFIRQVLEVDRYWKEKTEREKEHKGECGESECK' A
#
# COMPACT_ATOMS: atom_id res chain seq x y z
N MET A 1 -8.35 11.88 -3.36
CA MET A 1 -8.89 10.52 -3.62
C MET A 1 -10.42 10.46 -3.54
N LYS A 2 -11.07 11.06 -2.53
CA LYS A 2 -12.54 11.10 -2.45
C LYS A 2 -13.24 11.79 -3.64
N ASP A 3 -12.62 12.78 -4.29
CA ASP A 3 -13.20 13.46 -5.46
C ASP A 3 -13.34 12.61 -6.73
N HIS A 4 -12.70 11.43 -6.81
CA HIS A 4 -12.66 10.63 -8.03
C HIS A 4 -13.42 9.29 -7.92
N GLY A 5 -14.23 9.09 -6.87
CA GLY A 5 -15.00 7.85 -6.68
C GLY A 5 -14.14 6.60 -6.47
N GLY A 6 -12.86 6.74 -6.11
CA GLY A 6 -11.97 5.62 -5.84
C GLY A 6 -12.26 5.00 -4.48
N SER A 7 -12.82 3.79 -4.47
CA SER A 7 -13.14 3.04 -3.24
C SER A 7 -12.02 2.10 -2.77
N VAL A 8 -10.98 1.87 -3.59
CA VAL A 8 -9.91 0.90 -3.32
C VAL A 8 -8.53 1.47 -3.66
N VAL A 9 -7.54 1.19 -2.83
CA VAL A 9 -6.13 1.54 -3.02
C VAL A 9 -5.30 0.25 -3.10
N LEU A 10 -4.56 0.07 -4.19
CA LEU A 10 -3.58 -1.01 -4.37
C LEU A 10 -2.18 -0.47 -4.11
N ALA A 11 -1.44 -1.09 -3.19
CA ALA A 11 -0.07 -0.68 -2.86
C ALA A 11 0.82 -1.90 -2.58
N TYR A 12 2.13 -1.75 -2.76
CA TYR A 12 3.08 -2.76 -2.29
C TYR A 12 3.22 -2.70 -0.76
N GLY A 13 3.70 -1.56 -0.25
CA GLY A 13 3.83 -1.32 1.20
C GLY A 13 3.09 -0.07 1.63
N MET A 14 2.36 -0.16 2.74
CA MET A 14 1.69 0.99 3.37
C MET A 14 1.86 0.91 4.89
N GLY A 15 2.20 2.04 5.52
CA GLY A 15 2.32 2.11 6.97
C GLY A 15 0.99 1.87 7.67
N ARG A 16 1.01 1.24 8.85
CA ARG A 16 -0.21 0.90 9.62
C ARG A 16 -1.12 2.13 9.86
N LYS A 17 -0.52 3.26 10.25
CA LYS A 17 -1.25 4.53 10.45
C LYS A 17 -2.00 5.00 9.20
N ALA A 18 -1.41 4.83 8.02
CA ALA A 18 -2.05 5.22 6.76
C ALA A 18 -3.17 4.26 6.36
N ILE A 19 -2.99 2.95 6.59
CA ILE A 19 -4.05 1.95 6.39
C ILE A 19 -5.26 2.29 7.28
N ASP A 20 -5.02 2.57 8.56
CA ASP A 20 -6.09 2.92 9.50
C ASP A 20 -6.84 4.19 9.07
N TYR A 21 -6.11 5.19 8.56
CA TYR A 21 -6.68 6.42 8.03
C TYR A 21 -7.59 6.17 6.82
N PHE A 22 -7.15 5.38 5.84
CA PHE A 22 -7.96 5.06 4.67
C PHE A 22 -9.18 4.21 5.01
N ASN A 23 -9.03 3.26 5.93
CA ASN A 23 -10.15 2.44 6.41
C ASN A 23 -11.23 3.32 7.09
N GLN A 24 -10.84 4.32 7.89
CA GLN A 24 -11.79 5.28 8.49
C GLN A 24 -12.52 6.13 7.44
N LEU A 25 -11.91 6.34 6.27
CA LEU A 25 -12.52 7.06 5.16
C LEU A 25 -13.45 6.19 4.30
N GLY A 26 -13.57 4.89 4.61
CA GLY A 26 -14.33 3.90 3.84
C GLY A 26 -13.62 3.47 2.55
N ILE A 27 -12.30 3.60 2.51
CA ILE A 27 -11.47 3.23 1.37
C ILE A 27 -10.74 1.93 1.71
N GLU A 28 -10.94 0.91 0.89
CA GLU A 28 -10.29 -0.39 1.07
C GLU A 28 -8.83 -0.33 0.64
N VAL A 29 -7.93 -0.90 1.43
CA VAL A 29 -6.50 -0.93 1.13
C VAL A 29 -6.02 -2.36 0.93
N VAL A 30 -5.52 -2.64 -0.28
CA VAL A 30 -4.85 -3.91 -0.62
C VAL A 30 -3.35 -3.66 -0.62
N THR A 31 -2.62 -4.41 0.22
CA THR A 31 -1.16 -4.34 0.33
C THR A 31 -0.49 -5.58 -0.26
N GLY A 32 0.79 -5.48 -0.58
CA GLY A 32 1.57 -6.56 -1.18
C GLY A 32 1.40 -6.70 -2.69
N ALA A 33 0.72 -5.77 -3.37
CA ALA A 33 0.63 -5.77 -4.83
C ALA A 33 1.96 -5.38 -5.46
N TYR A 34 2.48 -6.17 -6.40
CA TYR A 34 3.76 -5.95 -7.06
C TYR A 34 3.68 -6.21 -8.57
N GLY A 35 4.63 -5.65 -9.33
CA GLY A 35 4.72 -5.82 -10.78
C GLY A 35 4.28 -4.59 -11.58
N LYS A 36 3.94 -4.78 -12.86
CA LYS A 36 3.50 -3.68 -13.72
C LYS A 36 2.07 -3.26 -13.35
N ILE A 37 1.80 -1.96 -13.35
CA ILE A 37 0.49 -1.39 -12.99
C ILE A 37 -0.63 -2.03 -13.82
N LYS A 38 -0.42 -2.21 -15.13
CA LYS A 38 -1.42 -2.82 -16.02
C LYS A 38 -1.78 -4.25 -15.57
N ASP A 39 -0.77 -5.05 -15.25
CA ASP A 39 -0.96 -6.46 -14.87
C ASP A 39 -1.63 -6.55 -13.49
N VAL A 40 -1.25 -5.69 -12.54
CA VAL A 40 -1.86 -5.59 -11.20
C VAL A 40 -3.33 -5.21 -11.29
N VAL A 41 -3.68 -4.21 -12.11
CA VAL A 41 -5.07 -3.77 -12.31
C VAL A 41 -5.89 -4.88 -12.98
N GLU A 42 -5.34 -5.54 -14.01
CA GLU A 42 -6.02 -6.64 -14.70
C GLU A 42 -6.25 -7.84 -13.76
N ALA A 43 -5.25 -8.21 -12.97
CA ALA A 43 -5.35 -9.30 -12.00
C ALA A 43 -6.35 -8.97 -10.88
N PHE A 44 -6.44 -7.71 -10.45
CA PHE A 44 -7.45 -7.25 -9.49
C PHE A 44 -8.87 -7.38 -10.05
N ILE A 45 -9.11 -6.94 -11.29
CA ILE A 45 -10.40 -7.07 -11.97
C ILE A 45 -10.79 -8.54 -12.14
N ARG A 46 -9.83 -9.40 -12.49
CA ARG A 46 -10.03 -10.84 -12.67
C ARG A 46 -10.09 -11.63 -11.35
N GLN A 47 -9.91 -10.99 -10.20
CA GLN A 47 -9.86 -11.63 -8.87
C GLN A 47 -8.77 -12.71 -8.73
N VAL A 48 -7.64 -12.54 -9.43
CA VAL A 48 -6.47 -13.44 -9.41
C VAL A 48 -5.18 -12.72 -9.00
N LEU A 49 -5.31 -11.59 -8.30
CA LEU A 49 -4.16 -10.79 -7.86
C LEU A 49 -3.28 -11.56 -6.88
N GLU A 50 -2.04 -11.80 -7.28
CA GLU A 50 -1.01 -12.32 -6.39
C GLU A 50 -0.45 -11.20 -5.51
N VAL A 51 -0.37 -11.46 -4.21
CA VAL A 51 0.17 -10.52 -3.22
C VAL A 51 1.35 -11.13 -2.49
N ASP A 52 2.40 -10.34 -2.29
CA ASP A 52 3.55 -10.75 -1.49
C ASP A 52 3.19 -10.72 -0.01
N ARG A 53 2.97 -11.88 0.62
CA ARG A 53 2.60 -11.96 2.04
C ARG A 53 3.71 -11.48 2.99
N TYR A 54 4.96 -11.48 2.52
CA TYR A 54 6.15 -11.12 3.29
C TYR A 54 6.60 -9.67 2.99
N TRP A 55 5.73 -8.86 2.37
CA TRP A 55 6.05 -7.48 2.01
C TRP A 55 6.50 -6.64 3.22
N LYS A 56 5.92 -6.88 4.41
CA LYS A 56 6.28 -6.18 5.65
C LYS A 56 7.74 -6.43 6.04
N GLU A 57 8.12 -7.71 6.13
CA GLU A 57 9.47 -8.11 6.51
C GLU A 57 10.52 -7.66 5.49
N LYS A 58 10.19 -7.69 4.19
CA LYS A 58 11.07 -7.14 3.15
C LYS A 58 11.27 -5.64 3.31
N THR A 59 10.18 -4.90 3.50
CA THR A 59 10.22 -3.44 3.65
C THR A 59 10.98 -3.02 4.93
N GLU A 60 10.87 -3.80 6.01
CA GLU A 60 11.61 -3.55 7.26
C GLU A 60 13.12 -3.79 7.10
N ARG A 61 13.52 -4.89 6.45
CA ARG A 61 14.95 -5.17 6.16
C ARG A 61 15.59 -4.15 5.21
N GLU A 62 14.84 -3.60 4.27
CA GLU A 62 15.33 -2.55 3.38
C GLU A 62 15.53 -1.21 4.11
N LYS A 63 14.71 -0.91 5.12
CA LYS A 63 14.87 0.29 5.97
C LYS A 63 16.11 0.23 6.84
N GLU A 64 16.53 -0.96 7.28
CA GLU A 64 17.77 -1.13 8.05
C GLU A 64 19.04 -0.75 7.26
N HIS A 65 19.00 -0.76 5.92
CA HIS A 65 20.11 -0.33 5.06
C HIS A 65 20.06 1.15 4.64
N LYS A 66 18.96 1.86 4.93
CA LYS A 66 18.83 3.31 4.67
C LYS A 66 18.41 4.01 5.96
N GLY A 67 19.40 4.32 6.79
CA GLY A 67 19.24 5.32 7.83
C GLY A 67 18.69 6.63 7.25
N GLU A 68 17.74 7.20 8.00
CA GLU A 68 17.32 8.60 8.01
C GLU A 68 16.48 9.11 6.83
N CYS A 69 15.17 9.24 7.05
CA CYS A 69 14.39 10.36 6.53
C CYS A 69 13.17 10.66 7.42
N GLY A 70 13.39 11.56 8.39
CA GLY A 70 12.47 12.56 8.96
C GLY A 70 11.07 12.14 9.44
N GLU A 71 10.93 11.99 10.76
CA GLU A 71 9.72 12.46 11.45
C GLU A 71 9.57 13.97 11.17
N SER A 72 8.67 14.32 10.26
CA SER A 72 8.20 15.70 10.16
C SER A 72 7.18 15.90 11.28
N GLU A 73 7.60 16.66 12.29
CA GLU A 73 6.73 17.32 13.24
C GLU A 73 5.55 17.94 12.48
N CYS A 74 4.34 17.43 12.71
CA CYS A 74 3.12 18.13 12.36
C CYS A 74 2.71 18.91 13.62
N LYS A 75 3.13 20.17 13.69
CA LYS A 75 2.70 21.14 14.69
C LYS A 75 2.17 22.38 13.99
#